data_AF-A0A523G5V0-F1
#
_entry.id   AF-A0A523G5V0-F1
#
_cell.length_a   1.000
_cell.length_b   1.000
_cell.length_c   1.000
_cell.angle_alpha   90.00
_cell.angle_beta   90.00
_cell.angle_gamma   90.00
#
_symmetry.space_group_name_H-M   'P 1'
#
loop_
_entity.id
_entity.type
_entity.pdbx_description
1 polymer ?
#
loop_
_entity_poly.entity_id
_entity_poly.type
_entity_poly.pdbx_seq_one_letter_code
_entity_poly.pdbx_strand_id
1 'polypeptide(L)' 'DGADTAEKENLSQLAARQQKFISSLNNALVRIKNGTYGICTDTGKLIQKERLKAVPHTMHSIEAKLAKRN' A
#
# COMPACT_ATOMS: atom_id res chain seq x y z
N ASP A 1 -34.42 6.10 -1.04
CA ASP A 1 -33.90 6.34 -2.42
C ASP A 1 -32.52 7.00 -2.47
N GLY A 2 -32.32 8.21 -1.91
CA GLY A 2 -30.96 8.81 -1.87
C GLY A 2 -30.02 8.19 -0.83
N ALA A 3 -30.55 7.91 0.38
CA ALA A 3 -29.77 7.34 1.48
C ALA A 3 -29.28 5.91 1.17
N ASP A 4 -30.13 5.06 0.59
CA ASP A 4 -29.78 3.67 0.22
C ASP A 4 -28.71 3.62 -0.87
N THR A 5 -28.74 4.58 -1.80
CA THR A 5 -27.73 4.71 -2.86
C THR A 5 -26.38 5.10 -2.26
N ALA A 6 -26.36 6.10 -1.37
CA ALA A 6 -25.13 6.54 -0.70
C ALA A 6 -24.50 5.45 0.18
N GLU A 7 -25.32 4.65 0.87
CA GLU A 7 -24.84 3.52 1.68
C GLU A 7 -24.20 2.43 0.79
N LYS A 8 -24.86 2.07 -0.32
CA LYS A 8 -24.34 1.09 -1.27
C LYS A 8 -23.03 1.54 -1.93
N GLU A 9 -22.91 2.84 -2.25
CA GLU A 9 -21.68 3.41 -2.78
C GLU A 9 -20.53 3.36 -1.76
N ASN A 10 -20.81 3.69 -0.49
CA ASN A 10 -19.81 3.60 0.57
C ASN A 10 -19.32 2.16 0.78
N LEU A 11 -20.24 1.19 0.83
CA LEU A 11 -19.90 -0.23 0.90
C LEU A 11 -19.04 -0.68 -0.29
N SER A 12 -19.38 -0.23 -1.50
CA SER A 12 -18.60 -0.54 -2.71
C SER A 12 -17.19 0.04 -2.66
N GLN A 13 -17.03 1.27 -2.15
CA GLN A 13 -15.71 1.89 -1.96
C GLN A 13 -14.89 1.15 -0.89
N LEU A 14 -15.51 0.72 0.20
CA LEU A 14 -14.84 -0.05 1.24
C LEU A 14 -14.34 -1.40 0.71
N ALA A 15 -15.19 -2.11 -0.03
CA ALA A 15 -14.84 -3.38 -0.68
C ALA A 15 -13.65 -3.19 -1.65
N ALA A 16 -13.68 -2.15 -2.49
CA ALA A 16 -12.58 -1.84 -3.42
C ALA A 16 -11.26 -1.56 -2.68
N ARG A 17 -11.31 -0.84 -1.55
CA ARG A 17 -10.12 -0.58 -0.70
C ARG A 17 -9.55 -1.88 -0.13
N GLN A 18 -10.41 -2.76 0.38
CA GLN A 18 -9.99 -4.06 0.91
C GLN A 18 -9.36 -4.94 -0.17
N GLN A 19 -9.97 -5.01 -1.36
CA GLN A 19 -9.42 -5.77 -2.48
C GLN A 19 -8.04 -5.24 -2.93
N LYS A 20 -7.88 -3.91 -3.00
CA LYS A 20 -6.59 -3.28 -3.29
C LYS A 20 -5.55 -3.59 -2.22
N PHE A 21 -5.94 -3.62 -0.95
CA PHE A 21 -5.05 -3.95 0.16
C PHE A 21 -4.57 -5.42 0.07
N ILE A 22 -5.48 -6.36 -0.19
CA ILE A 22 -5.15 -7.78 -0.41
C ILE A 22 -4.18 -7.95 -1.58
N SER A 23 -4.46 -7.31 -2.72
CA SER A 23 -3.56 -7.32 -3.88
C SER A 23 -2.17 -6.77 -3.53
N SER A 24 -2.10 -5.69 -2.75
CA SER A 24 -0.83 -5.10 -2.31
C SER A 24 -0.03 -6.03 -1.40
N LEU A 25 -0.69 -6.82 -0.55
CA LEU A 25 -0.04 -7.86 0.28
C LEU A 25 0.50 -9.01 -0.58
N ASN A 26 -0.29 -9.50 -1.55
CA ASN A 26 0.16 -10.54 -2.48
C ASN A 26 1.41 -10.08 -3.27
N ASN A 27 1.41 -8.84 -3.75
CA ASN A 27 2.57 -8.27 -4.42
C ASN A 27 3.78 -8.13 -3.49
N ALA A 28 3.58 -7.85 -2.20
CA ALA A 28 4.65 -7.85 -1.22
C ALA A 28 5.25 -9.26 -1.02
N LEU A 29 4.42 -10.30 -0.98
CA LEU A 29 4.89 -11.69 -0.92
C LEU A 29 5.72 -12.07 -2.15
N VAL A 30 5.33 -11.62 -3.34
CA VAL A 30 6.13 -11.82 -4.57
C VAL A 30 7.49 -11.12 -4.45
N ARG A 31 7.54 -9.89 -3.94
CA ARG A 31 8.82 -9.19 -3.70
C ARG A 31 9.71 -9.91 -2.69
N ILE A 32 9.12 -10.53 -1.67
CA ILE A 32 9.88 -11.35 -0.71
C ILE A 32 10.52 -12.53 -1.42
N LYS A 33 9.75 -13.26 -2.25
CA LYS A 33 10.27 -14.38 -3.06
C LYS A 33 11.37 -13.95 -4.02
N ASN A 34 11.25 -12.76 -4.61
CA ASN A 34 12.22 -12.22 -5.55
C ASN A 34 13.41 -11.51 -4.87
N GLY A 35 13.45 -11.45 -3.54
CA GLY A 35 14.53 -10.78 -2.79
C GLY A 35 14.54 -9.24 -2.90
N THR A 36 13.48 -8.62 -3.42
CA THR A 36 13.38 -7.16 -3.60
C THR A 36 12.53 -6.49 -2.52
N TYR A 37 12.03 -7.26 -1.55
CA TYR A 37 11.25 -6.73 -0.44
C TYR A 37 12.08 -5.78 0.44
N GLY A 38 11.49 -4.64 0.80
CA GLY A 38 12.15 -3.64 1.63
C GLY A 38 13.10 -2.71 0.86
N ILE A 39 13.14 -2.77 -0.48
CA ILE A 39 13.86 -1.80 -1.31
C ILE A 39 12.88 -0.72 -1.78
N CYS A 40 13.24 0.55 -1.57
CA CYS A 40 12.45 1.69 -2.04
C CYS A 40 12.49 1.76 -3.56
N THR A 41 11.33 1.79 -4.21
CA THR A 41 11.25 1.85 -5.68
C THR A 41 11.70 3.17 -6.27
N ASP A 42 11.66 4.26 -5.50
CA ASP A 42 12.05 5.58 -6.00
C ASP A 42 13.54 5.86 -5.81
N THR A 43 14.13 5.37 -4.71
CA THR A 43 15.52 5.71 -4.33
C THR A 43 16.49 4.53 -4.43
N GLY A 44 15.99 3.30 -4.60
CA GLY A 44 16.80 2.08 -4.56
C GLY A 44 17.39 1.75 -3.17
N LYS A 45 17.15 2.59 -2.16
CA LYS A 45 17.66 2.39 -0.79
C LYS A 45 16.76 1.46 0.02
N LEU A 46 17.30 0.87 1.08
CA LEU A 46 16.52 0.07 2.03
C LEU A 46 15.49 0.92 2.78
N ILE A 47 14.29 0.37 2.92
CA ILE A 47 13.20 0.92 3.72
C ILE A 47 13.44 0.53 5.19
N GLN A 48 13.28 1.49 6.09
CA GLN A 48 13.42 1.26 7.53
C GLN A 48 12.49 0.15 8.02
N LYS A 49 13.01 -0.71 8.90
CA LYS A 49 12.31 -1.91 9.40
C LYS A 49 11.03 -1.54 10.14
N GLU A 50 11.07 -0.49 10.93
CA GLU A 50 9.96 0.06 11.72
C GLU A 50 8.78 0.42 10.80
N ARG A 51 9.08 0.97 9.61
CA ARG A 51 8.07 1.30 8.63
C ARG A 51 7.49 0.09 7.93
N LEU A 52 8.30 -0.94 7.65
CA LEU A 52 7.79 -2.21 7.11
C LEU A 52 6.91 -2.93 8.15
N LYS A 53 7.24 -2.83 9.44
CA LYS A 53 6.38 -3.35 10.52
C LYS A 53 5.03 -2.63 10.57
N ALA A 54 5.03 -1.30 10.42
CA ALA A 54 3.80 -0.50 10.44
C ALA A 54 2.96 -0.65 9.15
N VAL A 55 3.61 -0.72 7.99
CA VAL A 55 2.95 -0.77 6.67
C VAL A 55 3.68 -1.80 5.78
N PRO A 56 3.38 -3.10 5.92
CA PRO A 56 4.18 -4.17 5.31
C PRO A 56 4.11 -4.25 3.78
N HIS A 57 3.09 -3.66 3.16
CA HIS A 57 2.94 -3.63 1.71
C HIS A 57 3.61 -2.41 1.03
N THR A 58 4.22 -1.51 1.81
CA THR A 58 4.80 -0.27 1.27
C THR A 58 6.00 -0.51 0.36
N MET A 59 6.11 0.31 -0.69
CA MET A 59 7.16 0.22 -1.72
C MET A 59 8.11 1.43 -1.74
N HIS A 60 7.73 2.53 -1.10
CA HIS A 60 8.50 3.78 -1.07
C HIS A 60 9.21 3.90 0.27
N SER A 61 10.16 4.80 0.50
CA SER A 61 10.64 5.15 1.86
C SER A 61 9.80 6.29 2.46
N ILE A 62 10.10 6.76 3.68
CA ILE A 62 9.46 7.99 4.23
C ILE A 62 9.90 9.19 3.42
N GLU A 63 11.21 9.33 3.22
CA GLU A 63 11.83 10.38 2.40
C GLU A 63 11.19 10.47 1.02
N ALA A 64 11.07 9.35 0.29
CA ALA A 64 10.47 9.34 -1.03
C ALA A 64 8.99 9.75 -1.02
N LYS A 65 8.24 9.37 0.03
CA LYS A 65 6.83 9.75 0.18
C LYS A 65 6.68 11.24 0.52
N LEU A 66 7.62 11.83 1.26
CA LEU A 66 7.64 13.26 1.56
C LEU A 66 8.03 14.08 0.32
N ALA A 67 9.03 13.62 -0.44
CA ALA A 67 9.47 14.28 -1.67
C ALA A 67 8.35 14.40 -2.73
N LYS A 68 7.43 13.41 -2.81
CA LYS A 68 6.28 13.43 -3.74
C LYS A 68 5.10 14.31 -3.30
N ARG A 69 5.12 14.83 -2.06
CA ARG A 69 4.06 15.71 -1.54
C ARG A 69 4.35 17.19 -1.78
N ASN A 70 5.56 17.50 -2.24
CA ASN A 70 6.01 18.83 -2.66
C ASN A 70 6.01 18.89 -4.19
#